data_AF-A0A933HMJ2-F1
#
_entry.id   AF-A0A933HMJ2-F1
#
_cell.length_a   1.000
_cell.length_b   1.000
_cell.length_c   1.000
_cell.angle_alpha   90.00
_cell.angle_beta   90.00
_cell.angle_gamma   90.00
#
_symmetry.space_group_name_H-M   'P 1'
#
loop_
_entity.id
_entity.type
_entity.pdbx_description
1 polymer ?
#
loop_
_entity_poly.entity_id
_entity_poly.type
_entity_poly.pdbx_seq_one_letter_code
_entity_poly.pdbx_strand_id
1 'polypeptide(L)'
;MPDLILHEWIQVNQNMRDDYRLLVATMAARQLKTVEPELQTLAREAFSAIPVPGARSFFKGDLLQQRKALAKTMQTEPHVAALVIALWAHAAESQINLLKQAGEQAGLQFDDTWDWHKGMNGFYTFEDIPVLAALADGLGAHTSEQDYDHLKLAALWLGPAATNPDALIAPTVDETATEAVQDSESVAGDA
;
A
#
# COMPACT_ATOMS: atom_id res chain seq x y z
N MET A 1 -12.01 0.73 -21.44
CA MET A 1 -11.60 0.55 -20.04
C MET A 1 -10.19 1.12 -19.95
N PRO A 2 -9.86 1.92 -18.92
CA PRO A 2 -8.46 2.31 -18.71
C PRO A 2 -7.62 1.04 -18.60
N ASP A 3 -6.48 1.01 -19.29
CA ASP A 3 -5.55 -0.10 -19.19
C ASP A 3 -4.86 0.01 -17.83
N LEU A 4 -5.13 -0.92 -16.92
CA LEU A 4 -4.47 -0.97 -15.62
C LEU A 4 -3.02 -1.42 -15.82
N ILE A 5 -2.07 -0.51 -15.60
CA ILE A 5 -0.63 -0.77 -15.79
C ILE A 5 0.01 -1.07 -14.44
N LEU A 6 0.69 -2.20 -14.32
CA LEU A 6 1.48 -2.51 -13.14
C LEU A 6 2.77 -1.69 -13.12
N HIS A 7 3.00 -0.99 -12.02
CA HIS A 7 4.23 -0.27 -11.72
C HIS A 7 5.13 -1.09 -10.81
N GLU A 8 6.44 -1.03 -11.08
CA GLU A 8 7.44 -1.65 -10.22
C GLU A 8 7.49 -0.98 -8.84
N TRP A 9 7.68 -1.76 -7.77
CA TRP A 9 7.72 -1.25 -6.40
C TRP A 9 8.78 -0.16 -6.14
N ILE A 10 9.82 -0.02 -6.95
CA ILE A 10 10.75 1.12 -6.85
C ILE A 10 10.03 2.47 -7.03
N GLN A 11 8.96 2.52 -7.83
CA GLN A 11 8.21 3.75 -8.11
C GLN A 11 7.39 4.20 -6.89
N VAL A 12 7.06 3.30 -5.96
CA VAL A 12 6.33 3.63 -4.74
C VAL A 12 7.04 4.69 -3.88
N ASN A 13 8.37 4.78 -4.01
CA ASN A 13 9.18 5.76 -3.28
C ASN A 13 8.76 7.21 -3.58
N GLN A 14 8.16 7.49 -4.74
CA GLN A 14 7.63 8.82 -5.10
C GLN A 14 6.41 9.20 -4.23
N ASN A 15 5.70 8.21 -3.71
CA ASN A 15 4.54 8.37 -2.84
C ASN A 15 4.88 8.24 -1.35
N MET A 16 6.17 8.05 -1.00
CA MET A 16 6.60 7.83 0.38
C MET A 16 7.51 8.94 0.90
N ARG A 17 7.07 9.58 1.98
CA ARG A 17 7.90 10.47 2.79
C ARG A 17 9.12 9.73 3.32
N ASP A 18 10.24 10.44 3.48
CA ASP A 18 11.52 9.82 3.86
C ASP A 18 11.47 9.12 5.23
N ASP A 19 10.77 9.70 6.20
CA ASP A 19 10.58 9.14 7.53
C ASP A 19 9.68 7.90 7.52
N TYR A 20 8.60 7.92 6.72
CA TYR A 20 7.75 6.76 6.50
C TYR A 20 8.50 5.63 5.80
N ARG A 21 9.34 5.94 4.80
CA ARG A 21 10.21 4.95 4.14
C ARG A 21 11.17 4.28 5.13
N LEU A 22 11.73 5.04 6.06
CA LEU A 22 12.55 4.49 7.15
C LEU A 22 11.73 3.60 8.09
N LEU A 23 10.47 3.94 8.35
CA LEU A 23 9.55 3.09 9.14
C LEU A 23 9.26 1.77 8.43
N VAL A 24 8.87 1.80 7.16
CA VAL A 24 8.66 0.61 6.31
C VAL A 24 9.90 -0.28 6.29
N ALA A 25 11.08 0.29 6.04
CA ALA A 25 12.35 -0.44 6.08
C ALA A 25 12.65 -1.04 7.47
N THR A 26 12.28 -0.35 8.55
CA THR A 26 12.42 -0.87 9.92
C THR A 26 11.51 -2.06 10.16
N MET A 27 10.24 -1.99 9.73
CA MET A 27 9.28 -3.08 9.85
C MET A 27 9.76 -4.31 9.08
N ALA A 28 10.18 -4.12 7.82
CA ALA A 28 10.72 -5.18 6.98
C ALA A 28 11.94 -5.88 7.63
N ALA A 29 12.91 -5.11 8.13
CA ALA A 29 14.10 -5.66 8.79
C ALA A 29 13.77 -6.49 10.04
N ARG A 30 12.70 -6.12 10.78
CA ARG A 30 12.24 -6.87 11.96
C ARG A 30 11.56 -8.19 11.57
N GLN A 31 10.78 -8.20 10.49
CA GLN A 31 10.02 -9.38 10.06
C GLN A 31 10.85 -10.48 9.43
N LEU A 32 12.11 -10.23 9.06
CA LEU A 32 13.00 -11.24 8.49
C LEU A 32 13.08 -12.54 9.29
N LYS A 33 12.81 -12.53 10.60
CA LYS A 33 12.88 -13.73 11.46
C LYS A 33 11.54 -14.47 11.59
N THR A 34 10.43 -13.85 11.24
CA THR A 34 9.07 -14.34 11.51
C THR A 34 8.29 -14.68 10.25
N VAL A 35 8.71 -14.15 9.09
CA VAL A 35 8.15 -14.52 7.79
C VAL A 35 8.48 -15.97 7.43
N GLU A 36 7.73 -16.49 6.47
CA GLU A 36 7.93 -17.83 5.94
C GLU A 36 9.34 -18.06 5.36
N PRO A 37 9.83 -19.32 5.35
CA PRO A 37 11.21 -19.63 5.01
C PRO A 37 11.65 -19.18 3.61
N GLU A 38 10.73 -19.21 2.64
CA GLU A 38 11.04 -18.83 1.26
C GLU A 38 11.32 -17.32 1.15
N LEU A 39 10.38 -16.49 1.59
CA LEU A 39 10.57 -15.03 1.64
C LEU A 39 11.76 -14.63 2.49
N GLN A 40 11.99 -15.32 3.62
CA GLN A 40 13.17 -15.12 4.45
C GLN A 40 14.47 -15.38 3.67
N THR A 41 14.52 -16.42 2.84
CA THR A 41 15.70 -16.80 2.06
C THR A 41 15.99 -15.76 1.00
N LEU A 42 14.99 -15.38 0.20
CA LEU A 42 15.12 -14.35 -0.83
C LEU A 42 15.58 -13.01 -0.24
N ALA A 43 14.95 -12.58 0.84
CA ALA A 43 15.33 -11.35 1.50
C ALA A 43 16.73 -11.42 2.11
N ARG A 44 17.15 -12.59 2.61
CA ARG A 44 18.52 -12.77 3.12
C ARG A 44 19.58 -12.65 2.04
N GLU A 45 19.36 -13.28 0.91
CA GLU A 45 20.25 -13.22 -0.25
C GLU A 45 20.38 -11.77 -0.73
N ALA A 46 19.25 -11.10 -0.99
CA ALA A 46 19.24 -9.72 -1.44
C ALA A 46 19.90 -8.76 -0.42
N PHE A 47 19.54 -8.87 0.85
CA PHE A 47 20.03 -7.91 1.86
C PHE A 47 21.49 -8.14 2.22
N SER A 48 22.03 -9.35 2.03
CA SER A 48 23.45 -9.63 2.28
C SER A 48 24.40 -8.79 1.42
N ALA A 49 23.96 -8.38 0.22
CA ALA A 49 24.72 -7.55 -0.71
C ALA A 49 24.64 -6.04 -0.38
N ILE A 50 23.77 -5.64 0.55
CA ILE A 50 23.56 -4.22 0.88
C ILE A 50 24.68 -3.73 1.81
N PRO A 51 25.48 -2.73 1.39
CA PRO A 51 26.52 -2.17 2.23
C PRO A 51 25.92 -1.37 3.39
N VAL A 52 26.40 -1.66 4.60
CA VAL A 52 25.99 -0.96 5.82
C VAL A 52 27.19 -0.25 6.45
N PRO A 53 27.16 1.10 6.58
CA PRO A 53 28.27 1.84 7.18
C PRO A 53 28.63 1.34 8.57
N GLY A 54 29.91 1.05 8.80
CA GLY A 54 30.42 0.59 10.10
C GLY A 54 30.17 -0.89 10.41
N ALA A 55 29.59 -1.67 9.50
CA ALA A 55 29.34 -3.10 9.68
C ALA A 55 29.98 -3.95 8.59
N ARG A 56 30.35 -5.19 8.94
CA ARG A 56 30.93 -6.16 7.98
C ARG A 56 29.90 -6.75 7.01
N SER A 57 28.63 -6.72 7.39
CA SER A 57 27.51 -7.16 6.56
C SER A 57 26.22 -6.55 7.10
N PHE A 58 25.17 -6.58 6.29
CA PHE A 58 23.85 -6.12 6.67
C PHE A 58 23.38 -6.69 8.02
N PHE A 59 23.45 -8.02 8.17
CA PHE A 59 23.00 -8.74 9.37
C PHE A 59 23.87 -8.54 10.61
N LYS A 60 25.04 -7.90 10.48
CA LYS A 60 25.90 -7.53 11.61
C LYS A 60 25.77 -6.05 12.00
N GLY A 61 25.11 -5.24 11.19
CA GLY A 61 24.77 -3.86 11.55
C GLY A 61 23.68 -3.80 12.61
N ASP A 62 23.63 -2.72 13.37
CA ASP A 62 22.48 -2.42 14.21
C ASP A 62 21.25 -2.05 13.35
N LEU A 63 20.06 -2.10 13.95
CA LEU A 63 18.81 -1.85 13.26
C LEU A 63 18.71 -0.43 12.66
N LEU A 64 19.35 0.56 13.31
CA LEU A 64 19.34 1.94 12.83
C LEU A 64 20.12 2.09 11.53
N GLN A 65 21.27 1.40 11.40
CA GLN A 65 22.04 1.39 10.15
C GLN A 65 21.38 0.51 9.08
N GLN A 66 20.83 -0.65 9.47
CA GLN A 66 20.08 -1.53 8.57
C GLN A 66 18.91 -0.81 7.89
N ARG A 67 18.04 -0.13 8.66
CA ARG A 67 16.89 0.57 8.09
C ARG A 67 17.30 1.69 7.13
N LYS A 68 18.40 2.40 7.42
CA LYS A 68 18.91 3.47 6.55
C LYS A 68 19.44 2.89 5.24
N ALA A 69 20.19 1.79 5.33
CA ALA A 69 20.70 1.11 4.16
C ALA A 69 19.56 0.56 3.29
N LEU A 70 18.58 -0.11 3.87
CA LEU A 70 17.39 -0.60 3.15
C LEU A 70 16.60 0.53 2.50
N ALA A 71 16.23 1.57 3.26
CA ALA A 71 15.46 2.70 2.74
C ALA A 71 16.20 3.42 1.60
N LYS A 72 17.54 3.44 1.63
CA LYS A 72 18.35 3.95 0.52
C LYS A 72 18.33 3.02 -0.69
N THR A 73 18.62 1.73 -0.50
CA THR A 73 18.70 0.74 -1.59
C THR A 73 17.36 0.53 -2.28
N MET A 74 16.25 0.60 -1.54
CA MET A 74 14.89 0.52 -2.07
C MET A 74 14.57 1.61 -3.13
N GLN A 75 15.32 2.71 -3.17
CA GLN A 75 15.15 3.77 -4.18
C GLN A 75 15.90 3.50 -5.49
N THR A 76 16.81 2.52 -5.51
CA THR A 76 17.67 2.25 -6.67
C THR A 76 17.58 0.80 -7.16
N GLU A 77 17.14 -0.13 -6.32
CA GLU A 77 17.07 -1.56 -6.62
C GLU A 77 15.61 -2.06 -6.59
N PRO A 78 14.97 -2.32 -7.75
CA PRO A 78 13.56 -2.73 -7.81
C PRO A 78 13.25 -4.00 -7.03
N HIS A 79 14.14 -4.99 -7.10
CA HIS A 79 13.96 -6.25 -6.36
C HIS A 79 14.00 -6.05 -4.84
N VAL A 80 14.87 -5.17 -4.34
CA VAL A 80 14.94 -4.84 -2.91
C VAL A 80 13.67 -4.09 -2.48
N ALA A 81 13.16 -3.17 -3.32
CA ALA A 81 11.90 -2.50 -3.05
C ALA A 81 10.75 -3.51 -2.90
N ALA A 82 10.58 -4.42 -3.86
CA ALA A 82 9.54 -5.45 -3.81
C ALA A 82 9.64 -6.32 -2.56
N LEU A 83 10.84 -6.77 -2.19
CA LEU A 83 11.07 -7.56 -0.97
C LEU A 83 10.77 -6.78 0.31
N VAL A 84 11.18 -5.51 0.39
CA VAL A 84 10.88 -4.66 1.54
C VAL A 84 9.37 -4.49 1.70
N ILE A 85 8.64 -4.27 0.60
CA ILE A 85 7.19 -4.15 0.63
C ILE A 85 6.51 -5.47 1.00
N ALA A 86 6.96 -6.62 0.48
CA ALA A 86 6.43 -7.92 0.88
C ALA A 86 6.62 -8.21 2.38
N LEU A 87 7.82 -7.92 2.93
CA LEU A 87 8.10 -8.04 4.36
C LEU A 87 7.28 -7.04 5.19
N TRP A 88 7.07 -5.83 4.68
CA TRP A 88 6.18 -4.84 5.31
C TRP A 88 4.73 -5.32 5.30
N ALA A 89 4.23 -5.90 4.21
CA ALA A 89 2.86 -6.39 4.11
C ALA A 89 2.59 -7.47 5.16
N HIS A 90 3.55 -8.37 5.41
CA HIS A 90 3.47 -9.31 6.51
C HIS A 90 3.46 -8.64 7.90
N ALA A 91 4.11 -7.49 8.06
CA ALA A 91 4.07 -6.72 9.31
C ALA A 91 2.76 -5.92 9.49
N ALA A 92 2.16 -5.47 8.38
CA ALA A 92 1.01 -4.57 8.33
C ALA A 92 -0.29 -5.30 7.99
N GLU A 93 -0.36 -6.60 8.29
CA GLU A 93 -1.51 -7.46 7.97
C GLU A 93 -2.83 -6.87 8.53
N SER A 94 -2.80 -6.25 9.71
CA SER A 94 -3.98 -5.57 10.28
C SER A 94 -4.53 -4.45 9.40
N GLN A 95 -3.67 -3.59 8.86
CA GLN A 95 -4.07 -2.46 8.01
C GLN A 95 -4.54 -2.97 6.64
N ILE A 96 -3.86 -3.98 6.09
CA ILE A 96 -4.27 -4.63 4.85
C ILE A 96 -5.65 -5.26 5.01
N ASN A 97 -5.88 -6.04 6.08
CA ASN A 97 -7.16 -6.69 6.31
C ASN A 97 -8.28 -5.68 6.59
N LEU A 98 -8.01 -4.60 7.31
CA LEU A 98 -8.98 -3.53 7.52
C LEU A 98 -9.43 -2.91 6.19
N LEU A 99 -8.48 -2.57 5.31
CA LEU A 99 -8.81 -1.99 4.01
C LEU A 99 -9.48 -3.01 3.08
N LYS A 100 -9.04 -4.28 3.09
CA LYS A 100 -9.67 -5.37 2.33
C LYS A 100 -11.14 -5.52 2.71
N GLN A 101 -11.45 -5.57 4.01
CA GLN A 101 -12.82 -5.66 4.52
C GLN A 101 -13.68 -4.45 4.09
N ALA A 102 -13.13 -3.24 4.17
CA ALA A 102 -13.83 -2.04 3.69
C ALA A 102 -14.09 -2.11 2.18
N GLY A 103 -13.11 -2.61 1.41
CA GLY A 103 -13.25 -2.86 -0.02
C GLY A 103 -14.36 -3.85 -0.35
N GLU A 104 -14.41 -4.98 0.37
CA GLU A 104 -15.46 -6.00 0.22
C GLU A 104 -16.86 -5.42 0.52
N GLN A 105 -16.98 -4.59 1.55
CA GLN A 105 -18.23 -3.89 1.87
C GLN A 105 -18.63 -2.88 0.79
N ALA A 106 -17.65 -2.30 0.09
CA ALA A 106 -17.86 -1.42 -1.06
C ALA A 106 -18.06 -2.19 -2.39
N GLY A 107 -18.06 -3.52 -2.37
CA GLY A 107 -18.31 -4.36 -3.55
C GLY A 107 -17.05 -4.77 -4.34
N LEU A 108 -15.85 -4.52 -3.83
CA LEU A 108 -14.62 -5.09 -4.39
C LEU A 108 -14.55 -6.60 -4.09
N GLN A 109 -13.96 -7.34 -5.02
CA GLN A 109 -13.67 -8.76 -4.87
C GLN A 109 -12.16 -8.93 -4.96
N PHE A 110 -11.58 -9.73 -4.09
CA PHE A 110 -10.15 -9.98 -4.05
C PHE A 110 -9.86 -11.45 -4.33
N ASP A 111 -8.70 -11.72 -4.91
CA ASP A 111 -8.20 -13.08 -5.13
C ASP A 111 -7.91 -13.73 -3.77
N ASP A 112 -8.61 -14.83 -3.46
CA ASP A 112 -8.40 -15.61 -2.23
C ASP A 112 -7.02 -16.28 -2.18
N THR A 113 -6.37 -16.40 -3.33
CA THR A 113 -5.00 -16.91 -3.47
C THR A 113 -3.97 -15.78 -3.56
N TRP A 114 -4.33 -14.55 -3.17
CA TRP A 114 -3.39 -13.43 -3.09
C TRP A 114 -2.36 -13.65 -1.98
N ASP A 115 -1.09 -13.66 -2.37
CA ASP A 115 0.06 -13.85 -1.49
C ASP A 115 1.16 -12.84 -1.82
N TRP A 116 2.28 -12.94 -1.11
CA TRP A 116 3.41 -12.05 -1.33
C TRP A 116 4.10 -12.31 -2.67
N HIS A 117 4.07 -13.54 -3.22
CA HIS A 117 4.65 -13.84 -4.53
C HIS A 117 3.96 -13.01 -5.61
N LYS A 118 2.63 -12.96 -5.60
CA LYS A 118 1.86 -12.12 -6.53
C LYS A 118 2.03 -10.63 -6.23
N GLY A 119 2.01 -10.26 -4.94
CA GLY A 119 2.18 -8.86 -4.52
C GLY A 119 3.51 -8.24 -4.91
N MET A 120 4.58 -9.04 -5.00
CA MET A 120 5.89 -8.55 -5.45
C MET A 120 5.93 -8.11 -6.92
N ASN A 121 4.96 -8.50 -7.76
CA ASN A 121 4.95 -8.16 -9.19
C ASN A 121 4.78 -6.66 -9.46
N GLY A 122 4.15 -5.93 -8.55
CA GLY A 122 3.97 -4.48 -8.70
C GLY A 122 2.70 -3.99 -8.03
N PHE A 123 2.33 -2.75 -8.35
CA PHE A 123 1.15 -2.08 -7.83
C PHE A 123 0.48 -1.21 -8.92
N TYR A 124 -0.78 -0.85 -8.69
CA TYR A 124 -1.50 0.16 -9.48
C TYR A 124 -1.43 1.52 -8.78
N THR A 125 -1.36 2.62 -9.54
CA THR A 125 -1.29 3.96 -8.94
C THR A 125 -2.62 4.34 -8.28
N PHE A 126 -2.63 5.37 -7.42
CA PHE A 126 -3.89 5.84 -6.83
C PHE A 126 -4.91 6.32 -7.87
N GLU A 127 -4.47 6.75 -9.04
CA GLU A 127 -5.35 7.13 -10.17
C GLU A 127 -6.04 5.91 -10.80
N ASP A 128 -5.39 4.75 -10.76
CA ASP A 128 -5.91 3.48 -11.29
C ASP A 128 -6.84 2.75 -10.31
N ILE A 129 -6.71 3.04 -9.00
CA ILE A 129 -7.51 2.42 -7.93
C ILE A 129 -8.24 3.48 -7.05
N PRO A 130 -9.03 4.40 -7.65
CA PRO A 130 -9.63 5.50 -6.93
C PRO A 130 -10.53 5.04 -5.76
N VAL A 131 -11.21 3.89 -5.89
CA VAL A 131 -12.05 3.35 -4.81
C VAL A 131 -11.22 2.95 -3.59
N LEU A 132 -10.14 2.20 -3.78
CA LEU A 132 -9.24 1.83 -2.66
C LEU A 132 -8.53 3.05 -2.08
N ALA A 133 -8.16 4.02 -2.92
CA ALA A 133 -7.55 5.26 -2.48
C ALA A 133 -8.49 6.05 -1.56
N ALA A 134 -9.76 6.19 -1.96
CA ALA A 134 -10.79 6.90 -1.17
C ALA A 134 -11.12 6.16 0.14
N LEU A 135 -11.19 4.84 0.13
CA LEU A 135 -11.39 4.04 1.35
C LEU A 135 -10.23 4.21 2.34
N ALA A 136 -8.99 4.23 1.85
CA ALA A 136 -7.83 4.49 2.69
C ALA A 136 -7.86 5.91 3.28
N ASP A 137 -8.32 6.91 2.51
CA ASP A 137 -8.49 8.29 2.98
C ASP A 137 -9.57 8.39 4.07
N GLY A 138 -10.73 7.76 3.84
CA GLY A 138 -11.83 7.75 4.81
C GLY A 138 -11.46 7.04 6.12
N LEU A 139 -10.81 5.88 6.04
CA LEU A 139 -10.33 5.15 7.22
C LEU A 139 -9.21 5.90 7.95
N GLY A 140 -8.35 6.61 7.22
CA GLY A 140 -7.21 7.33 7.77
C GLY A 140 -7.54 8.69 8.41
N ALA A 141 -8.69 9.28 8.11
CA ALA A 141 -9.06 10.64 8.53
C ALA A 141 -9.03 10.87 10.06
N HIS A 142 -9.11 9.81 10.86
CA HIS A 142 -9.14 9.86 12.33
C HIS A 142 -8.05 9.02 13.01
N THR A 143 -7.01 8.64 12.27
CA THR A 143 -5.92 7.81 12.80
C THR A 143 -4.63 8.63 12.96
N SER A 144 -3.55 7.96 13.38
CA SER A 144 -2.23 8.58 13.34
C SER A 144 -1.75 8.73 11.90
N GLU A 145 -0.85 9.68 11.65
CA GLU A 145 -0.27 9.87 10.32
C GLU A 145 0.44 8.59 9.79
N GLN A 146 1.03 7.80 10.70
CA GLN A 146 1.68 6.53 10.35
C GLN A 146 0.65 5.47 9.93
N ASP A 147 -0.47 5.37 10.65
CA ASP A 147 -1.54 4.44 10.29
C ASP A 147 -2.19 4.83 8.97
N TYR A 148 -2.35 6.13 8.72
CA TYR A 148 -2.82 6.63 7.44
C TYR A 148 -1.88 6.26 6.28
N ASP A 149 -0.57 6.49 6.43
CA ASP A 149 0.42 6.09 5.41
C ASP A 149 0.42 4.55 5.17
N HIS A 150 0.19 3.76 6.23
CA HIS A 150 0.02 2.31 6.10
C HIS A 150 -1.22 1.92 5.31
N LEU A 151 -2.35 2.61 5.52
CA LEU A 151 -3.57 2.40 4.74
C LEU A 151 -3.37 2.77 3.27
N LYS A 152 -2.68 3.87 2.97
CA LYS A 152 -2.35 4.24 1.59
C LYS A 152 -1.46 3.20 0.91
N LEU A 153 -0.44 2.69 1.61
CA LEU A 153 0.41 1.63 1.07
C LEU A 153 -0.34 0.30 0.91
N ALA A 154 -1.28 0.00 1.82
CA ALA A 154 -2.15 -1.17 1.71
C ALA A 154 -3.07 -1.08 0.49
N ALA A 155 -3.56 0.12 0.14
CA ALA A 155 -4.35 0.33 -1.07
C ALA A 155 -3.56 -0.04 -2.32
N LEU A 156 -2.31 0.43 -2.44
CA LEU A 156 -1.42 0.09 -3.55
C LEU A 156 -1.13 -1.42 -3.61
N TRP A 157 -0.91 -2.06 -2.44
CA TRP A 157 -0.68 -3.50 -2.33
C TRP A 157 -1.90 -4.33 -2.76
N LEU A 158 -3.10 -3.91 -2.40
CA LEU A 158 -4.34 -4.63 -2.69
C LEU A 158 -4.89 -4.35 -4.09
N GLY A 159 -4.49 -3.27 -4.76
CA GLY A 159 -4.97 -2.92 -6.09
C GLY A 159 -4.93 -4.11 -7.07
N PRO A 160 -3.76 -4.73 -7.30
CA PRO A 160 -3.65 -5.89 -8.18
C PRO A 160 -4.31 -7.16 -7.66
N ALA A 161 -4.67 -7.21 -6.37
CA ALA A 161 -5.37 -8.35 -5.78
C ALA A 161 -6.86 -8.36 -6.16
N ALA A 162 -7.42 -7.24 -6.65
CA ALA A 162 -8.82 -7.17 -7.01
C ALA A 162 -9.12 -7.94 -8.31
N THR A 163 -10.18 -8.74 -8.30
CA THR A 163 -10.58 -9.61 -9.42
C THR A 163 -11.69 -9.02 -10.30
N ASN A 164 -12.30 -7.91 -9.85
CA ASN A 164 -13.32 -7.16 -10.57
C ASN A 164 -12.83 -5.72 -10.87
N PRO A 165 -11.94 -5.54 -11.86
CA PRO A 165 -11.27 -4.26 -12.11
C PRO A 165 -12.22 -3.10 -12.38
N ASP A 166 -13.39 -3.34 -12.96
CA ASP A 166 -14.41 -2.29 -13.16
C ASP A 166 -14.88 -1.66 -11.84
N ALA A 167 -14.90 -2.41 -10.74
CA ALA A 167 -15.28 -1.89 -9.42
C ALA A 167 -14.16 -1.06 -8.78
N LEU A 168 -12.90 -1.22 -9.19
CA LEU A 168 -11.78 -0.40 -8.69
C LEU A 168 -11.84 1.05 -9.20
N ILE A 169 -12.36 1.24 -10.41
CA ILE A 169 -12.43 2.51 -11.13
C ILE A 169 -13.82 3.16 -11.09
N ALA A 170 -14.82 2.47 -10.54
CA ALA A 170 -16.15 3.02 -10.39
C ALA A 170 -16.11 4.26 -9.48
N PRO A 171 -16.83 5.35 -9.81
CA PRO A 171 -16.93 6.50 -8.91
C PRO A 171 -17.55 6.03 -7.59
N THR A 172 -16.91 6.36 -6.47
CA THR A 172 -17.52 6.16 -5.15
C THR A 172 -18.81 6.96 -5.12
N VAL A 173 -19.92 6.29 -4.86
CA VAL A 173 -21.27 6.84 -4.88
C VAL A 173 -21.46 7.77 -3.67
N ASP A 174 -20.81 8.94 -3.68
CA ASP A 174 -20.98 9.98 -2.65
C ASP A 174 -20.90 11.41 -3.22
N GLU A 175 -20.81 11.58 -4.54
CA GLU A 175 -20.93 12.90 -5.19
C GLU A 175 -22.34 13.23 -5.71
N THR A 176 -23.30 12.31 -5.67
CA THR A 176 -24.66 12.54 -6.20
C THR A 176 -25.72 12.89 -5.16
N ALA A 177 -25.37 13.03 -3.88
CA ALA A 177 -26.36 13.25 -2.80
C ALA A 177 -26.57 14.72 -2.39
N THR A 178 -25.85 15.70 -2.94
CA THR A 178 -25.90 17.10 -2.43
C THR A 178 -26.45 18.16 -3.38
N GLU A 179 -26.98 17.79 -4.56
CA GLU A 179 -27.58 18.76 -5.51
C GLU A 179 -29.05 18.44 -5.88
N ALA A 180 -29.82 17.88 -4.94
CA ALA A 180 -31.25 17.62 -5.17
C ALA A 180 -32.16 18.03 -4.00
N VAL A 181 -31.86 19.13 -3.29
CA VAL A 181 -32.82 19.77 -2.36
C VAL A 181 -32.62 21.30 -2.33
N GLN A 182 -32.91 21.98 -3.44
CA GLN A 182 -33.11 23.44 -3.60
C GLN A 182 -33.28 23.66 -5.12
N ASP A 183 -34.45 23.55 -5.73
CA ASP A 183 -35.56 24.49 -5.66
C ASP A 183 -36.83 23.77 -6.09
N SER A 184 -37.70 23.43 -5.14
CA SER A 184 -39.07 23.02 -5.43
C SER A 184 -39.97 23.56 -4.33
N GLU A 185 -40.00 24.89 -4.15
CA GLU A 185 -41.05 25.55 -3.37
C GLU A 185 -41.17 27.04 -3.75
N SER A 186 -42.13 27.35 -4.62
CA SER A 186 -43.18 28.38 -4.42
C SER A 186 -43.76 28.89 -5.75
N VAL A 187 -44.68 28.11 -6.32
CA VAL A 187 -45.78 28.65 -7.12
C VAL A 187 -47.06 28.33 -6.36
N ALA A 188 -47.63 29.32 -5.67
CA ALA A 188 -49.07 29.51 -5.49
C ALA A 188 -49.33 30.74 -4.59
N GLY A 189 -50.06 31.72 -5.12
CA GLY A 189 -50.64 32.79 -4.29
C GLY A 189 -51.07 34.03 -5.08
N ASP A 190 -52.06 33.89 -5.96
CA ASP A 190 -52.87 35.00 -6.49
C ASP A 190 -53.56 35.78 -5.35
N ALA A 191 -53.50 37.12 -5.41
CA ALA A 191 -54.59 38.06 -5.15
C ALA A 191 -54.19 39.49 -5.58
#